data_AF-A0A1F6DUG1-F1
#
_entry.id   AF-A0A1F6DUG1-F1
#
_cell.length_a   1.000
_cell.length_b   1.000
_cell.length_c   1.000
_cell.angle_alpha   90.00
_cell.angle_beta   90.00
_cell.angle_gamma   90.00
#
_symmetry.space_group_name_H-M   'P 1'
#
loop_
_entity.id
_entity.type
_entity.pdbx_description
1 polymer ?
#
loop_
_entity_poly.entity_id
_entity_poly.type
_entity_poly.pdbx_seq_one_letter_code
_entity_poly.pdbx_strand_id
1 'polypeptide(L)'
;MKLTMLSTDEVNAVIELHKRNPKEKKAQQILAREVTTLVHGEGEALNAEGVSQVLFGDAELSSLSKDSLETLRANAPSHEIAVGTNITDALVAAKLSSSKREARQFLEDNAVDLNGTVITDPKRELGGDDFYNGIALLKRGKRNITVLTLA
;
A
#
# COMPACT_ATOMS: atom_id res chain seq x y z
N MET A 1 -27.60 -0.40 0.02
CA MET A 1 -26.60 0.24 0.90
C MET A 1 -27.32 1.34 1.68
N LYS A 2 -27.24 1.38 3.02
CA LYS A 2 -28.04 2.33 3.85
C LYS A 2 -27.28 3.58 4.34
N LEU A 3 -25.98 3.67 4.03
CA LEU A 3 -25.06 4.69 4.58
C LEU A 3 -24.61 5.72 3.51
N THR A 4 -25.26 5.74 2.36
CA THR A 4 -24.87 6.55 1.19
C THR A 4 -26.05 7.38 0.69
N MET A 5 -25.78 8.46 -0.04
CA MET A 5 -26.81 9.29 -0.69
C MET A 5 -27.20 8.80 -2.10
N LEU A 6 -26.64 7.68 -2.54
CA LEU A 6 -27.00 7.03 -3.81
C LEU A 6 -28.51 6.69 -3.86
N SER A 7 -29.09 6.91 -5.03
CA SER A 7 -30.45 6.47 -5.35
C SER A 7 -30.58 4.94 -5.36
N THR A 8 -31.82 4.46 -5.26
CA THR A 8 -32.11 3.01 -5.32
C THR A 8 -31.60 2.38 -6.62
N ASP A 9 -31.71 3.08 -7.75
CA ASP A 9 -31.26 2.58 -9.05
C ASP A 9 -29.73 2.47 -9.12
N GLU A 10 -29.00 3.45 -8.60
CA GLU A 10 -27.54 3.41 -8.49
C GLU A 10 -27.10 2.26 -7.58
N VAL A 11 -27.75 2.08 -6.43
CA VAL A 11 -27.47 0.95 -5.52
C VAL A 11 -27.69 -0.39 -6.22
N ASN A 12 -28.78 -0.53 -6.98
CA ASN A 12 -29.05 -1.75 -7.74
C ASN A 12 -27.97 -2.01 -8.80
N ALA A 13 -27.54 -0.98 -9.54
CA ALA A 13 -26.45 -1.09 -10.49
C ALA A 13 -25.13 -1.54 -9.84
N VAL A 14 -24.80 -0.98 -8.68
CA VAL A 14 -23.60 -1.38 -7.90
C VAL A 14 -23.68 -2.83 -7.44
N ILE A 15 -24.86 -3.29 -6.99
CA ILE A 15 -25.08 -4.68 -6.60
C ILE A 15 -24.90 -5.62 -7.80
N GLU A 16 -25.41 -5.26 -8.98
CA GLU A 16 -25.23 -6.07 -10.19
C GLU A 16 -23.76 -6.14 -10.63
N LEU A 17 -23.00 -5.04 -10.55
CA LEU A 17 -21.55 -5.05 -10.78
C LEU A 17 -20.85 -6.01 -9.82
N HIS A 18 -21.21 -5.99 -8.54
CA HIS A 18 -20.64 -6.90 -7.56
C HIS A 18 -20.98 -8.37 -7.84
N LYS A 19 -22.23 -8.68 -8.22
CA LYS A 19 -22.63 -10.05 -8.57
C LYS A 19 -21.84 -10.61 -9.76
N ARG A 20 -21.55 -9.76 -10.76
CA ARG A 20 -20.76 -10.16 -11.94
C ARG A 20 -19.32 -10.50 -11.59
N ASN A 21 -18.66 -9.70 -10.75
CA ASN A 21 -17.30 -9.99 -10.31
C ASN A 21 -17.06 -9.61 -8.83
N PRO A 22 -17.40 -10.50 -7.88
CA PRO A 22 -17.24 -10.20 -6.45
C PRO A 22 -15.79 -9.94 -6.04
N LYS A 23 -14.82 -10.50 -6.78
CA LYS A 23 -13.39 -10.42 -6.47
C LYS A 23 -12.81 -9.01 -6.64
N GLU A 24 -13.39 -8.19 -7.52
CA GLU A 24 -12.97 -6.80 -7.73
C GLU A 24 -13.44 -5.86 -6.61
N LYS A 25 -14.36 -6.31 -5.76
CA LYS A 25 -14.86 -5.55 -4.61
C LYS A 25 -15.39 -4.14 -4.96
N LYS A 26 -15.95 -3.96 -6.18
CA LYS A 26 -16.44 -2.65 -6.64
C LYS A 26 -17.50 -2.03 -5.74
N ALA A 27 -18.45 -2.82 -5.23
CA ALA A 27 -19.44 -2.29 -4.28
C ALA A 27 -18.80 -1.78 -2.98
N GLN A 28 -17.78 -2.45 -2.47
CA GLN A 28 -17.04 -2.02 -1.27
C GLN A 28 -16.20 -0.77 -1.55
N GLN A 29 -15.56 -0.67 -2.72
CA GLN A 29 -14.82 0.53 -3.14
C GLN A 29 -15.75 1.74 -3.23
N ILE A 30 -16.91 1.60 -3.87
CA ILE A 30 -17.92 2.66 -3.97
C ILE A 30 -18.46 3.04 -2.59
N LEU A 31 -18.82 2.06 -1.76
CA LEU A 31 -19.28 2.34 -0.40
C LEU A 31 -18.25 3.14 0.41
N ALA A 32 -16.98 2.73 0.36
CA ALA A 32 -15.91 3.41 1.08
C ALA A 32 -15.75 4.86 0.59
N ARG A 33 -15.74 5.07 -0.73
CA ARG A 33 -15.65 6.41 -1.32
C ARG A 33 -16.82 7.30 -0.91
N GLU A 34 -18.05 6.82 -1.03
CA GLU A 34 -19.26 7.58 -0.70
C GLU A 34 -19.31 7.98 0.78
N VAL A 35 -19.01 7.03 1.68
CA VAL A 35 -19.04 7.29 3.12
C VAL A 35 -17.92 8.22 3.55
N THR A 36 -16.69 8.02 3.04
CA THR A 36 -15.58 8.92 3.34
C THR A 36 -15.84 10.31 2.79
N THR A 37 -16.41 10.43 1.58
CA THR A 37 -16.79 11.72 1.00
C THR A 37 -17.83 12.43 1.85
N LEU A 38 -18.85 11.70 2.34
CA LEU A 38 -19.91 12.26 3.16
C LEU A 38 -19.40 12.82 4.50
N VAL A 39 -18.41 12.16 5.12
CA VAL A 39 -17.91 12.52 6.46
C VAL A 39 -16.71 13.46 6.42
N HIS A 40 -15.79 13.26 5.47
CA HIS A 40 -14.50 13.94 5.40
C HIS A 40 -14.34 14.84 4.17
N GLY A 41 -15.31 14.83 3.25
CA GLY A 41 -15.25 15.57 1.99
C GLY A 41 -14.55 14.81 0.87
N GLU A 42 -14.73 15.29 -0.36
CA GLU A 42 -14.23 14.63 -1.57
C GLU A 42 -12.70 14.57 -1.63
N GLY A 43 -12.02 15.64 -1.19
CA GLY A 43 -10.55 15.71 -1.18
C GLY A 43 -9.92 14.60 -0.34
N GLU A 44 -10.44 14.37 0.87
CA GLU A 44 -9.94 13.29 1.75
C GLU A 44 -10.30 11.90 1.23
N ALA A 45 -11.45 11.74 0.59
CA ALA A 45 -11.81 10.47 -0.04
C ALA A 45 -10.83 10.11 -1.18
N LEU A 46 -10.50 11.08 -2.03
CA LEU A 46 -9.51 10.91 -3.10
C LEU A 46 -8.10 10.66 -2.54
N ASN A 47 -7.72 11.38 -1.47
CA ASN A 47 -6.46 11.18 -0.78
C ASN A 47 -6.32 9.74 -0.25
N ALA A 48 -7.32 9.27 0.50
CA ALA A 48 -7.34 7.91 1.04
C ALA A 48 -7.35 6.84 -0.06
N GLU A 49 -8.07 7.08 -1.17
CA GLU A 49 -8.07 6.21 -2.34
C GLU A 49 -6.68 6.11 -2.97
N GLY A 50 -6.01 7.24 -3.20
CA GLY A 50 -4.65 7.28 -3.77
C GLY A 50 -3.62 6.57 -2.88
N VAL A 51 -3.65 6.82 -1.57
CA VAL A 51 -2.77 6.13 -0.60
C VAL A 51 -2.99 4.61 -0.63
N SER A 52 -4.25 4.17 -0.70
CA SER A 52 -4.59 2.74 -0.79
C SER A 52 -4.06 2.11 -2.09
N GLN A 53 -4.24 2.78 -3.23
CA GLN A 53 -3.73 2.30 -4.53
C GLN A 53 -2.22 2.10 -4.51
N VAL A 54 -1.47 3.03 -3.92
CA VAL A 54 -0.01 2.94 -3.78
C VAL A 54 0.41 1.79 -2.86
N LEU A 55 -0.24 1.65 -1.70
CA LEU A 55 0.00 0.54 -0.76
C LEU A 55 -0.20 -0.82 -1.42
N PHE A 56 -1.23 -0.98 -2.26
CA PHE A 56 -1.56 -2.28 -2.87
C PHE A 56 -1.02 -2.47 -4.29
N GLY A 57 -0.26 -1.49 -4.82
CA GLY A 57 0.51 -1.63 -6.05
C GLY A 57 -0.24 -1.27 -7.34
N ASP A 58 -1.36 -0.57 -7.22
CA ASP A 58 -2.11 -0.03 -8.36
C ASP A 58 -1.56 1.34 -8.83
N ALA A 59 -0.69 1.97 -8.03
CA ALA A 59 -0.01 3.23 -8.35
C ALA A 59 1.39 3.32 -7.69
N GLU A 60 2.19 4.29 -8.14
CA GLU A 60 3.54 4.55 -7.63
C GLU A 60 3.55 5.59 -6.49
N LEU A 61 4.51 5.49 -5.57
CA LEU A 61 4.75 6.50 -4.52
C LEU A 61 4.91 7.92 -5.09
N SER A 62 5.51 8.04 -6.27
CA SER A 62 5.74 9.30 -7.00
C SER A 62 4.46 10.06 -7.31
N SER A 63 3.32 9.34 -7.43
CA SER A 63 2.01 9.91 -7.74
C SER A 63 1.32 10.58 -6.54
N LEU A 64 1.81 10.36 -5.32
CA LEU A 64 1.21 10.91 -4.11
C LEU A 64 1.58 12.37 -3.91
N SER A 65 0.59 13.16 -3.49
CA SER A 65 0.80 14.52 -2.97
C SER A 65 1.56 14.48 -1.63
N LYS A 66 2.05 15.65 -1.18
CA LYS A 66 2.70 15.75 0.14
C LYS A 66 1.77 15.34 1.28
N ASP A 67 0.54 15.81 1.26
CA ASP A 67 -0.47 15.50 2.28
C ASP A 67 -0.79 13.99 2.28
N SER A 68 -0.81 13.37 1.10
CA SER A 68 -0.98 11.91 0.96
C SER A 68 0.19 11.11 1.54
N LEU A 69 1.42 11.60 1.38
CA LEU A 69 2.60 10.97 1.97
C LEU A 69 2.60 11.09 3.50
N GLU A 70 2.16 12.23 4.04
CA GLU A 70 1.96 12.39 5.49
C GLU A 70 0.87 11.45 6.02
N THR A 71 -0.25 11.35 5.30
CA THR A 71 -1.34 10.41 5.60
C THR A 71 -0.83 8.97 5.63
N LEU A 72 -0.02 8.59 4.63
CA LEU A 72 0.61 7.28 4.54
C LEU A 72 1.52 7.02 5.76
N ARG A 73 2.38 7.98 6.13
CA ARG A 73 3.27 7.85 7.30
C ARG A 73 2.51 7.68 8.61
N ALA A 74 1.42 8.41 8.77
CA ALA A 74 0.65 8.41 10.01
C ALA A 74 -0.19 7.14 10.21
N ASN A 75 -0.65 6.51 9.12
CA ASN A 75 -1.66 5.45 9.19
C ASN A 75 -1.17 4.07 8.76
N ALA A 76 -0.13 3.98 7.92
CA ALA A 76 0.38 2.69 7.47
C ALA A 76 1.38 2.10 8.48
N PRO A 77 1.50 0.76 8.56
CA PRO A 77 2.58 0.12 9.30
C PRO A 77 3.93 0.65 8.78
N SER A 78 4.70 1.29 9.64
CA SER A 78 5.98 1.88 9.29
C SER A 78 7.12 1.35 10.14
N HIS A 79 8.33 1.40 9.58
CA HIS A 79 9.56 1.05 10.27
C HIS A 79 10.69 1.99 9.84
N GLU A 80 11.40 2.55 10.82
CA GLU A 80 12.56 3.39 10.56
C GLU A 80 13.77 2.53 10.16
N ILE A 81 14.53 3.00 9.18
CA ILE A 81 15.72 2.32 8.69
C ILE A 81 16.79 3.32 8.24
N ALA A 82 18.05 2.92 8.33
CA ALA A 82 19.17 3.70 7.83
C ALA A 82 19.49 3.35 6.37
N VAL A 83 19.97 4.33 5.62
CA VAL A 83 20.58 4.10 4.30
C VAL A 83 21.78 3.15 4.46
N GLY A 84 21.96 2.23 3.52
CA GLY A 84 22.97 1.18 3.56
C GLY A 84 22.50 -0.09 4.30
N THR A 85 21.31 -0.09 4.89
CA THR A 85 20.77 -1.31 5.51
C THR A 85 20.52 -2.37 4.43
N ASN A 86 20.97 -3.59 4.67
CA ASN A 86 20.75 -4.70 3.76
C ASN A 86 19.25 -5.06 3.68
N ILE A 87 18.77 -5.44 2.49
CA ILE A 87 17.36 -5.79 2.27
C ILE A 87 16.86 -6.92 3.17
N THR A 88 17.72 -7.91 3.49
CA THR A 88 17.35 -9.01 4.40
C THR A 88 17.18 -8.55 5.84
N ASP A 89 17.94 -7.53 6.25
CA ASP A 89 17.81 -6.91 7.57
C ASP A 89 16.56 -6.04 7.65
N ALA A 90 16.28 -5.28 6.60
CA ALA A 90 15.05 -4.51 6.47
C ALA A 90 13.80 -5.39 6.55
N LEU A 91 13.79 -6.55 5.88
CA LEU A 91 12.66 -7.49 5.93
C LEU A 91 12.40 -8.04 7.33
N VAL A 92 13.45 -8.33 8.10
CA VAL A 92 13.32 -8.84 9.47
C VAL A 92 12.90 -7.71 10.43
N ALA A 93 13.52 -6.53 10.31
CA ALA A 93 13.23 -5.37 11.14
C ALA A 93 11.77 -4.90 10.95
N ALA A 94 11.30 -4.86 9.71
CA ALA A 94 9.91 -4.58 9.33
C ALA A 94 8.92 -5.73 9.67
N LYS A 95 9.38 -6.83 10.29
CA LYS A 95 8.57 -8.01 10.62
C LYS A 95 7.89 -8.67 9.41
N LEU A 96 8.43 -8.46 8.22
CA LEU A 96 7.99 -9.13 6.99
C LEU A 96 8.56 -10.55 6.88
N SER A 97 9.62 -10.85 7.63
CA SER A 97 10.17 -12.19 7.83
C SER A 97 10.59 -12.42 9.29
N SER A 98 10.52 -13.67 9.73
CA SER A 98 10.96 -14.13 11.05
C SER A 98 12.49 -14.26 11.20
N SER A 99 13.23 -14.39 10.09
CA SER A 99 14.69 -14.57 10.12
C SER A 99 15.38 -14.19 8.81
N LYS A 100 16.68 -13.89 8.85
CA LYS A 100 17.45 -13.60 7.63
C LYS A 100 17.46 -14.77 6.62
N ARG A 101 17.36 -16.02 7.09
CA ARG A 101 17.30 -17.20 6.22
C ARG A 101 16.00 -17.21 5.42
N GLU A 102 14.88 -16.98 6.10
CA GLU A 102 13.57 -16.91 5.46
C GLU A 102 13.46 -15.68 4.54
N ALA A 103 14.02 -14.53 4.93
CA ALA A 103 14.10 -13.36 4.06
C ALA A 103 14.80 -13.66 2.72
N ARG A 104 15.90 -14.41 2.74
CA ARG A 104 16.59 -14.86 1.51
C ARG A 104 15.72 -15.77 0.65
N GLN A 105 15.00 -16.71 1.27
CA GLN A 105 14.07 -17.56 0.54
C GLN A 105 13.01 -16.74 -0.18
N PHE A 106 12.43 -15.71 0.47
CA PHE A 106 11.44 -14.86 -0.17
C PHE A 106 12.01 -14.05 -1.35
N LEU A 107 13.28 -13.64 -1.29
CA LEU A 107 13.95 -12.96 -2.41
C LEU A 107 14.15 -13.93 -3.59
N GLU A 108 14.60 -15.16 -3.31
CA GLU A 108 14.76 -16.21 -4.32
C GLU A 108 13.42 -16.60 -4.97
N ASP A 109 12.34 -16.62 -4.19
CA ASP A 109 10.99 -16.90 -4.65
C ASP A 109 10.34 -15.73 -5.42
N ASN A 110 11.05 -14.62 -5.65
CA ASN A 110 10.53 -13.38 -6.24
C ASN A 110 9.32 -12.80 -5.49
N ALA A 111 9.25 -13.04 -4.17
CA ALA A 111 8.12 -12.66 -3.34
C ALA A 111 8.31 -11.29 -2.67
N VAL A 112 9.44 -10.61 -2.87
CA VAL A 112 9.75 -9.31 -2.27
C VAL A 112 9.86 -8.25 -3.34
N ASP A 113 9.18 -7.12 -3.13
CA ASP A 113 9.33 -5.92 -3.96
C ASP A 113 9.63 -4.70 -3.10
N LEU A 114 10.45 -3.81 -3.68
CA LEU A 114 10.72 -2.48 -3.16
C LEU A 114 10.17 -1.47 -4.17
N ASN A 115 9.24 -0.62 -3.75
CA ASN A 115 8.57 0.37 -4.60
C ASN A 115 7.97 -0.24 -5.87
N GLY A 116 7.44 -1.46 -5.79
CA GLY A 116 6.88 -2.19 -6.94
C GLY A 116 7.91 -2.89 -7.83
N THR A 117 9.21 -2.75 -7.56
CA THR A 117 10.27 -3.47 -8.28
C THR A 117 10.69 -4.71 -7.50
N VAL A 118 10.59 -5.90 -8.12
CA VAL A 118 10.97 -7.18 -7.51
C VAL A 118 12.47 -7.21 -7.23
N ILE A 119 12.83 -7.62 -6.00
CA ILE A 119 14.22 -7.72 -5.56
C ILE A 119 14.58 -9.20 -5.36
N THR A 120 15.71 -9.60 -5.93
CA THR A 120 16.19 -10.99 -5.86
C THR A 120 17.58 -11.11 -5.23
N ASP A 121 18.38 -10.05 -5.25
CA ASP A 121 19.73 -10.08 -4.67
C ASP A 121 19.68 -9.88 -3.13
N PRO A 122 20.06 -10.88 -2.33
CA PRO A 122 20.12 -10.77 -0.87
C PRO A 122 21.25 -9.85 -0.37
N LYS A 123 22.18 -9.45 -1.23
CA LYS A 123 23.25 -8.49 -0.88
C LYS A 123 22.87 -7.05 -1.15
N ARG A 124 21.72 -6.79 -1.78
CA ARG A 124 21.26 -5.43 -2.06
C ARG A 124 21.12 -4.61 -0.77
N GLU A 125 21.66 -3.42 -0.80
CA GLU A 125 21.52 -2.41 0.25
C GLU A 125 20.50 -1.35 -0.19
N LEU A 126 19.77 -0.80 0.78
CA LEU A 126 18.85 0.31 0.55
C LEU A 126 19.65 1.60 0.35
N GLY A 127 19.58 2.16 -0.86
CA GLY A 127 20.20 3.44 -1.20
C GLY A 127 19.32 4.64 -0.81
N GLY A 128 19.88 5.85 -0.81
CA GLY A 128 19.08 7.07 -0.61
C GLY A 128 18.02 7.26 -1.70
N ASP A 129 18.35 6.87 -2.94
CA ASP A 129 17.48 6.97 -4.11
C ASP A 129 16.26 6.02 -4.06
N ASP A 130 16.28 5.03 -3.15
CA ASP A 130 15.13 4.16 -2.91
C ASP A 130 14.00 4.87 -2.16
N PHE A 131 14.27 6.03 -1.54
CA PHE A 131 13.31 6.73 -0.69
C PHE A 131 12.74 7.98 -1.37
N TYR A 132 11.47 7.92 -1.75
CA TYR A 132 10.74 9.09 -2.25
C TYR A 132 10.26 9.95 -1.07
N ASN A 133 10.78 11.18 -0.97
CA ASN A 133 10.54 12.08 0.17
C ASN A 133 10.82 11.43 1.53
N GLY A 134 11.81 10.53 1.61
CA GLY A 134 12.14 9.77 2.83
C GLY A 134 11.19 8.61 3.13
N ILE A 135 10.50 8.08 2.11
CA ILE A 135 9.61 6.92 2.21
C ILE A 135 9.95 5.89 1.13
N ALA A 136 10.00 4.63 1.50
CA ALA A 136 9.99 3.50 0.56
C ALA A 136 8.89 2.50 0.94
N LEU A 137 8.37 1.75 -0.02
CA LEU A 137 7.43 0.66 0.21
C LEU A 137 8.14 -0.67 0.08
N LEU A 138 8.22 -1.41 1.19
CA LEU A 138 8.72 -2.77 1.19
C LEU A 138 7.54 -3.73 1.31
N LYS A 139 7.44 -4.67 0.38
CA LYS A 139 6.36 -5.66 0.36
C LYS A 139 6.90 -7.07 0.29
N ARG A 140 6.13 -7.99 0.88
CA ARG A 140 6.27 -9.43 0.73
C ARG A 140 4.93 -10.01 0.26
N GLY A 141 4.87 -10.34 -1.03
CA GLY A 141 3.65 -10.74 -1.72
C GLY A 141 2.57 -9.66 -1.65
N LYS A 142 1.30 -10.05 -1.78
CA LYS A 142 0.20 -9.08 -1.94
C LYS A 142 -0.31 -8.43 -0.64
N ARG A 143 -0.01 -9.01 0.53
CA ARG A 143 -0.68 -8.65 1.80
C ARG A 143 0.24 -8.11 2.88
N ASN A 144 1.54 -8.38 2.79
CA ASN A 144 2.48 -7.95 3.81
C ASN A 144 3.21 -6.74 3.25
N ILE A 145 2.86 -5.56 3.74
CA ILE A 145 3.38 -4.28 3.26
C ILE A 145 3.84 -3.50 4.49
N THR A 146 4.98 -2.84 4.38
CA THR A 146 5.48 -1.93 5.40
C THR A 146 6.12 -0.73 4.73
N VAL A 147 5.85 0.45 5.28
CA VAL A 147 6.45 1.70 4.87
C VAL A 147 7.79 1.83 5.57
N LEU A 148 8.89 1.91 4.82
CA LEU A 148 10.19 2.23 5.38
C LEU A 148 10.35 3.74 5.40
N THR A 149 10.76 4.29 6.55
CA THR A 149 11.10 5.70 6.71
C THR A 149 12.57 5.85 7.02
N LEU A 150 13.20 6.91 6.53
CA LEU A 150 14.55 7.24 6.94
C LEU A 150 14.54 7.76 8.38
N ALA A 151 15.43 7.22 9.21
CA ALA A 151 15.75 7.74 10.53
C ALA A 151 16.45 9.10 10.46
#